data_AF-A0A0B6ZLM5-F1
#
_entry.id   AF-A0A0B6ZLM5-F1
#
_cell.length_a   1.000
_cell.length_b   1.000
_cell.length_c   1.000
_cell.angle_alpha   90.00
_cell.angle_beta   90.00
_cell.angle_gamma   90.00
#
_symmetry.space_group_name_H-M   'P 1'
#
loop_
_entity.id
_entity.type
_entity.pdbx_description
1 polymer ?
#
loop_
_entity_poly.entity_id
_entity_poly.type
_entity_poly.pdbx_seq_one_letter_code
_entity_poly.pdbx_strand_id
1 'polypeptide(L)'
;FRSTRYSIAVTRSKDVPHFGPKIAENCSFKKSHDFVDFLLTKVINAENAAHKSDKFLTMATRTREEYLKDLANNYTTNTPIESGSKLSKFGLGSGRKKEKLKQKVI
;
A
#
# COMPACT_ATOMS: atom_id res chain seq x y z
N PHE A 1 -48.51 3.58 19.42
CA PHE A 1 -47.06 3.40 19.15
C PHE A 1 -46.71 3.97 17.78
N ARG A 2 -45.84 4.98 17.67
CA ARG A 2 -45.40 5.52 16.37
C ARG A 2 -44.30 4.62 15.79
N SER A 3 -44.54 4.05 14.62
CA SER A 3 -43.54 3.29 13.87
C SER A 3 -42.70 4.24 13.02
N THR A 4 -41.50 4.59 13.48
CA THR A 4 -40.54 5.41 12.71
C THR A 4 -40.00 4.61 11.53
N ARG A 5 -40.00 5.22 10.34
CA ARG A 5 -39.36 4.69 9.14
C ARG A 5 -38.29 5.65 8.66
N TYR A 6 -37.17 5.12 8.17
CA TYR A 6 -36.04 5.87 7.65
C TYR A 6 -35.93 5.68 6.14
N SER A 7 -35.63 6.76 5.42
CA SER A 7 -35.20 6.73 4.03
C SER A 7 -33.75 7.20 3.97
N ILE A 8 -32.95 6.59 3.12
CA ILE A 8 -31.52 6.90 2.98
C ILE A 8 -31.16 7.13 1.52
N ALA A 9 -30.22 8.04 1.31
CA ALA A 9 -29.61 8.30 0.02
C ALA A 9 -28.10 8.43 0.22
N VAL A 10 -27.33 8.15 -0.84
CA VAL A 10 -25.86 8.23 -0.81
C VAL A 10 -25.40 9.16 -1.93
N THR A 11 -24.61 10.15 -1.54
CA THR A 11 -23.91 11.05 -2.47
C THR A 11 -22.42 10.85 -2.29
N ARG A 12 -21.67 10.80 -3.39
CA ARG A 12 -20.21 10.67 -3.38
C ARG A 12 -19.61 11.51 -4.50
N SER A 13 -18.33 11.84 -4.36
CA SER A 13 -17.55 12.43 -5.44
C SER A 13 -17.38 11.44 -6.61
N LYS A 14 -17.17 11.95 -7.82
CA LYS A 14 -17.09 11.13 -9.05
C LYS A 14 -15.91 10.17 -9.04
N ASP A 15 -14.80 10.58 -8.43
CA ASP A 15 -13.54 9.85 -8.26
C ASP A 15 -13.59 8.77 -7.17
N VAL A 16 -14.61 8.77 -6.32
CA VAL A 16 -14.81 7.71 -5.32
C VAL A 16 -15.51 6.52 -5.98
N PRO A 17 -14.98 5.30 -5.99
CA PRO A 17 -15.67 4.16 -6.61
C PRO A 17 -16.99 3.80 -5.90
N HIS A 18 -17.84 3.02 -6.57
CA HIS A 18 -19.03 2.46 -5.94
C HIS A 18 -18.67 1.56 -4.77
N PHE A 19 -19.48 1.60 -3.71
CA PHE A 19 -19.29 0.79 -2.51
C PHE A 19 -20.62 0.20 -2.02
N GLY A 20 -20.55 -1.01 -1.47
CA GLY A 20 -21.70 -1.73 -0.94
C GLY A 20 -22.01 -1.42 0.52
N PRO A 21 -23.09 -1.98 1.07
CA PRO A 21 -24.16 -2.73 0.38
C PRO A 21 -25.02 -1.84 -0.54
N LYS A 22 -25.64 -2.41 -1.59
CA LYS A 22 -26.52 -1.63 -2.49
C LYS A 22 -27.79 -1.21 -1.74
N ILE A 23 -28.29 0.00 -2.05
CA ILE A 23 -29.58 0.48 -1.54
C ILE A 23 -30.62 0.09 -2.58
N ALA A 24 -31.65 -0.66 -2.20
CA ALA A 24 -32.76 -0.97 -3.08
C ALA A 24 -33.59 0.30 -3.35
N GLU A 25 -34.08 0.45 -4.58
CA GLU A 25 -34.92 1.58 -4.97
C GLU A 25 -36.18 1.63 -4.10
N ASN A 26 -36.53 2.82 -3.61
CA ASN A 26 -37.69 3.07 -2.75
C ASN A 26 -37.71 2.27 -1.42
N CYS A 27 -36.55 1.82 -0.94
CA CYS A 27 -36.46 1.11 0.33
C CYS A 27 -36.72 2.04 1.53
N SER A 28 -37.58 1.60 2.45
CA SER A 28 -37.76 2.22 3.76
C SER A 28 -37.30 1.27 4.86
N PHE A 29 -36.50 1.78 5.79
CA PHE A 29 -35.90 1.00 6.87
C PHE A 29 -36.66 1.23 8.18
N LYS A 30 -36.80 0.18 8.98
CA LYS A 30 -37.26 0.29 10.37
C LYS A 30 -36.06 0.31 11.29
N LYS A 31 -36.25 0.77 12.53
CA LYS A 31 -35.23 0.60 13.57
C LYS A 31 -35.11 -0.90 13.90
N SER A 32 -34.06 -1.55 13.40
CA SER A 32 -33.72 -2.95 13.65
C SER A 32 -32.20 -3.12 13.68
N HIS A 33 -31.73 -4.26 14.21
CA HIS A 33 -30.30 -4.61 14.18
C HIS A 33 -29.79 -4.69 12.73
N ASP A 34 -30.56 -5.31 11.84
CA ASP A 34 -30.20 -5.42 10.41
C ASP A 34 -29.99 -4.06 9.75
N PHE A 35 -30.79 -3.04 10.11
CA PHE A 35 -30.60 -1.69 9.58
C PHE A 35 -29.33 -1.04 10.11
N VAL A 36 -29.00 -1.26 11.39
CA VAL A 36 -27.76 -0.78 12.00
C VAL A 36 -26.56 -1.45 11.33
N ASP A 37 -26.58 -2.77 11.14
CA ASP A 37 -25.51 -3.52 10.48
C ASP A 37 -25.33 -3.08 9.02
N PHE A 38 -26.44 -2.90 8.30
CA PHE A 38 -26.44 -2.36 6.95
C PHE A 38 -25.75 -0.99 6.91
N LEU A 39 -26.14 -0.08 7.82
CA LEU A 39 -25.61 1.28 7.84
C LEU A 39 -24.14 1.31 8.22
N LEU A 40 -23.72 0.56 9.23
CA LEU A 40 -22.32 0.45 9.66
C LEU A 40 -21.45 -0.10 8.53
N THR A 41 -21.88 -1.20 7.91
CA THR A 41 -21.18 -1.78 6.77
C THR A 41 -21.08 -0.77 5.62
N LYS A 42 -22.16 -0.02 5.37
CA LYS A 42 -22.20 1.01 4.31
C LYS A 42 -21.22 2.14 4.57
N VAL A 43 -21.13 2.64 5.80
CA VAL A 43 -20.24 3.76 6.18
C VAL A 43 -18.78 3.33 6.13
N ILE A 44 -18.42 2.16 6.66
CA ILE A 44 -17.04 1.64 6.62
C ILE A 44 -16.59 1.45 5.17
N ASN A 45 -17.44 0.87 4.33
CA ASN A 45 -17.14 0.71 2.91
C ASN A 45 -17.04 2.06 2.17
N ALA A 46 -17.81 3.07 2.59
CA ALA A 46 -17.73 4.42 2.04
C ALA A 46 -16.35 5.04 2.32
N GLU A 47 -15.85 4.92 3.55
CA GLU A 47 -14.53 5.42 3.94
C GLU A 47 -13.41 4.70 3.17
N ASN A 48 -13.48 3.37 3.10
CA ASN A 48 -12.53 2.57 2.32
C ASN A 48 -12.54 2.92 0.83
N ALA A 49 -13.69 3.28 0.27
CA ALA A 49 -13.79 3.77 -1.09
C ALA A 49 -13.26 5.20 -1.22
N ALA A 50 -13.51 6.07 -0.25
CA ALA A 50 -13.01 7.44 -0.25
C ALA A 50 -11.48 7.50 -0.27
N HIS A 51 -10.79 6.60 0.43
CA HIS A 51 -9.33 6.51 0.36
C HIS A 51 -8.77 6.18 -1.03
N LYS A 52 -9.59 5.63 -1.93
CA LYS A 52 -9.20 5.34 -3.32
C LYS A 52 -9.38 6.53 -4.25
N SER A 53 -9.90 7.65 -3.76
CA SER A 53 -10.06 8.87 -4.54
C SER A 53 -8.70 9.57 -4.72
N ASP A 54 -8.52 10.21 -5.87
CA ASP A 54 -7.26 10.87 -6.24
C ASP A 54 -6.83 11.93 -5.23
N LYS A 55 -7.80 12.62 -4.62
CA LYS A 55 -7.54 13.65 -3.61
C LYS A 55 -6.89 13.04 -2.36
N PHE A 56 -7.43 11.94 -1.86
CA PHE A 56 -6.89 11.25 -0.68
C PHE A 56 -5.56 10.58 -0.99
N LEU A 57 -5.42 9.97 -2.17
CA LEU A 57 -4.15 9.39 -2.61
C LEU A 57 -3.04 10.44 -2.71
N THR A 58 -3.33 11.61 -3.28
CA THR A 58 -2.37 12.71 -3.40
C THR A 58 -1.93 13.20 -2.02
N MET A 59 -2.87 13.40 -1.09
CA MET A 59 -2.54 13.81 0.27
C MET A 59 -1.69 12.75 1.00
N ALA A 60 -2.10 11.48 0.96
CA ALA A 60 -1.37 10.39 1.60
C ALA A 60 0.05 10.24 1.03
N THR A 61 0.20 10.38 -0.29
CA THR A 61 1.50 10.34 -0.96
C THR A 61 2.39 11.49 -0.49
N ARG A 62 1.85 12.72 -0.46
CA ARG A 62 2.58 13.89 0.03
C ARG A 62 3.05 13.72 1.48
N THR A 63 2.16 13.31 2.39
CA THR A 63 2.53 13.07 3.80
C THR A 63 3.58 11.97 3.92
N ARG A 64 3.46 10.88 3.15
CA ARG A 64 4.46 9.81 3.12
C ARG A 64 5.81 10.32 2.65
N GLU A 65 5.85 11.13 1.60
CA GLU A 65 7.10 11.73 1.11
C GLU A 65 7.73 12.65 2.15
N GLU A 66 6.94 13.49 2.82
CA GLU A 66 7.42 14.37 3.88
C GLU A 66 8.04 13.57 5.04
N TYR A 67 7.41 12.48 5.47
CA TYR A 67 7.98 11.59 6.49
C TYR A 67 9.26 10.87 6.06
N LEU A 68 9.32 10.42 4.80
CA LEU A 68 10.54 9.76 4.28
C LEU A 68 11.70 10.75 4.15
N LYS A 69 11.43 11.99 3.75
CA LYS A 69 12.42 13.07 3.70
C LYS A 69 12.95 13.38 5.11
N ASP A 70 12.05 13.51 6.09
CA ASP A 70 12.44 13.75 7.48
C ASP A 70 13.31 12.61 8.04
N LEU A 71 12.91 11.36 7.80
CA LEU A 71 13.71 10.19 8.19
C LEU A 71 15.12 10.24 7.58
N ALA A 72 15.23 10.53 6.29
CA ALA A 72 16.50 10.61 5.59
C ALA A 72 17.38 11.76 6.10
N ASN A 73 16.80 12.94 6.33
CA ASN A 73 17.56 14.10 6.77
C ASN A 73 18.10 13.95 8.20
N ASN A 74 17.35 13.32 9.09
CA ASN A 74 17.71 13.24 10.50
C ASN A 74 18.53 12.00 10.88
N TYR A 75 18.36 10.88 10.16
CA TYR A 75 18.88 9.59 10.60
C TYR A 75 19.80 8.88 9.59
N THR A 76 20.06 9.47 8.41
CA THR A 76 21.05 8.88 7.49
C THR A 76 22.47 9.30 7.90
N THR A 77 23.38 8.35 8.05
CA THR A 77 24.79 8.65 8.35
C THR A 77 25.61 8.66 7.07
N ASN A 78 26.51 9.65 6.91
CA ASN A 78 27.45 9.73 5.78
C ASN A 78 28.63 8.76 5.88
N THR A 79 28.65 7.87 6.88
CA THR A 79 29.64 6.78 6.93
C THR A 79 29.42 5.90 5.71
N PRO A 80 30.39 5.81 4.77
CA PRO A 80 30.29 4.82 3.72
C PRO A 80 30.19 3.47 4.41
N ILE A 81 29.11 2.74 4.12
CA ILE A 81 29.09 1.31 4.38
C ILE A 81 30.21 0.76 3.51
N GLU A 82 31.33 0.39 4.12
CA GLU A 82 32.38 -0.35 3.42
C GLU A 82 31.72 -1.66 2.99
N SER A 83 31.20 -1.69 1.76
CA SER A 83 30.65 -2.90 1.16
C SER A 83 31.85 -3.80 0.83
N GLY A 84 32.43 -4.39 1.86
CA GLY A 84 33.40 -5.47 1.79
C GLY A 84 32.72 -6.73 1.27
N SER A 85 32.25 -6.68 0.02
CA SER A 85 31.78 -7.79 -0.77
C SER A 85 31.81 -7.34 -2.22
N LYS A 86 33.03 -7.28 -2.77
CA LYS A 86 33.25 -7.56 -4.19
C LYS A 86 32.36 -8.75 -4.54
N LEU A 87 31.39 -8.54 -5.43
CA LEU A 87 30.69 -9.61 -6.13
C LEU A 87 31.77 -10.53 -6.72
N SER A 88 32.07 -11.59 -5.99
CA SER A 88 32.96 -12.65 -6.39
C SER A 88 32.22 -13.44 -7.47
N LYS A 89 32.49 -13.04 -8.71
CA LYS A 89 32.75 -13.94 -9.84
C LYS A 89 31.87 -15.19 -9.85
N PHE A 90 30.76 -15.13 -10.57
CA PHE A 90 30.17 -16.33 -11.16
C PHE A 90 31.27 -17.11 -11.89
N GLY A 91 31.55 -18.32 -11.42
CA GLY A 91 32.61 -19.17 -11.95
C GLY A 91 32.85 -20.42 -11.10
N LEU A 92 31.80 -21.17 -10.77
CA LEU A 92 31.94 -22.59 -10.40
C LEU A 92 32.43 -23.35 -11.63
N GLY A 93 33.69 -23.76 -11.63
CA GLY A 93 34.30 -24.52 -12.71
C GLY A 93 35.47 -25.34 -12.21
N SER A 94 35.16 -26.55 -11.74
CA SER A 94 36.10 -27.61 -11.38
C SER A 94 37.15 -27.87 -12.47
N GLY A 95 38.40 -28.01 -12.04
CA GLY A 95 39.36 -28.93 -12.68
C GLY A 95 40.26 -28.34 -13.77
N ARG A 96 41.54 -28.20 -13.47
CA ARG A 96 42.58 -29.20 -13.80
C ARG A 96 43.98 -28.63 -13.53
N LYS A 97 44.70 -29.39 -12.72
CA LYS A 97 46.14 -29.32 -12.47
C LYS A 97 46.90 -29.31 -13.80
N LYS A 98 47.79 -28.33 -14.02
CA LYS A 98 49.00 -28.50 -14.82
C LYS A 98 50.01 -27.39 -14.52
N GLU A 99 50.93 -27.69 -13.60
CA GLU A 99 52.24 -27.05 -13.58
C GLU A 99 52.97 -27.33 -14.90
N LYS A 100 53.68 -26.33 -15.43
CA LYS A 100 55.00 -26.52 -16.05
C LYS A 100 55.81 -25.22 -16.01
N LEU A 101 57.09 -25.39 -15.71
CA LEU A 101 58.09 -24.42 -15.32
C LEU A 101 58.40 -23.35 -16.40
N LYS A 102 58.84 -22.19 -15.92
CA LYS A 102 59.62 -21.24 -16.72
C LYS A 102 61.05 -21.76 -16.91
N GLN A 103 61.50 -21.94 -18.15
CA GLN A 103 62.92 -22.01 -18.49
C GLN A 103 63.45 -20.58 -18.67
N LYS A 104 64.53 -20.24 -17.94
CA LYS A 104 65.33 -19.04 -18.18
C LYS A 104 66.38 -19.36 -19.25
N VAL A 105 66.53 -18.43 -20.17
CA VAL A 105 67.54 -18.39 -21.23
C VAL A 105 68.91 -18.04 -20.63
N ILE A 106 69.95 -18.73 -21.10
CA ILE A 106 71.29 -18.18 -21.34
C ILE A 106 71.52 -18.33 -22.84
#